data_AF-A0A2S9PS38-F1
#
_entry.id   AF-A0A2S9PS38-F1
#
_cell.length_a   1.000
_cell.length_b   1.000
_cell.length_c   1.000
_cell.angle_alpha   90.00
_cell.angle_beta   90.00
_cell.angle_gamma   90.00
#
_symmetry.space_group_name_H-M   'P 1'
#
loop_
_entity.id
_entity.type
_entity.pdbx_description
1 polymer ?
#
loop_
_entity_poly.entity_id
_entity_poly.type
_entity_poly.pdbx_seq_one_letter_code
_entity_poly.pdbx_strand_id
1 'polypeptide(L)' 'MSPVSTRPWVPGMCWLYCRRTGVPVVWLGAVSSSGIQAPMYGCEQCVAELDHMVWQYAAALDTQ' A
#
# COMPACT_ATOMS: atom_id res chain seq x y z
N MET A 1 -3.79 23.07 -2.21
CA MET A 1 -3.68 21.76 -2.90
C MET A 1 -2.25 21.28 -2.73
N SER A 2 -2.02 20.29 -1.88
CA SER A 2 -0.68 19.69 -1.71
C SER A 2 -0.29 18.96 -3.00
N PRO A 3 1.00 18.95 -3.39
CA PRO A 3 1.44 18.13 -4.51
C PRO A 3 1.15 16.66 -4.17
N VAL A 4 0.29 16.03 -4.97
CA VAL A 4 0.18 14.57 -4.96
C VAL A 4 1.56 14.07 -5.34
N SER A 5 2.32 13.60 -4.36
CA SER A 5 3.55 12.86 -4.60
C SER A 5 3.15 11.60 -5.37
N THR A 6 3.23 11.65 -6.69
CA THR A 6 2.98 10.49 -7.54
C THR A 6 4.11 9.50 -7.29
N ARG A 7 3.86 8.53 -6.42
CA ARG A 7 4.80 7.45 -6.15
C ARG A 7 4.90 6.61 -7.43
N PRO A 8 6.11 6.40 -7.98
CA PRO A 8 6.25 5.69 -9.25
C PRO A 8 5.85 4.22 -9.09
N TRP A 9 5.15 3.70 -10.11
CA TRP A 9 4.90 2.27 -10.25
C TRP A 9 6.12 1.61 -10.88
N VAL A 10 6.66 0.59 -10.23
CA VAL A 10 7.84 -0.15 -10.70
C VAL A 10 7.51 -1.63 -10.84
N PRO A 11 8.08 -2.37 -11.80
CA PRO A 11 7.94 -3.83 -11.82
C PRO A 11 8.51 -4.43 -10.52
N GLY A 12 7.75 -5.32 -9.88
CA GLY A 12 8.19 -5.92 -8.63
C GLY A 12 7.28 -7.03 -8.12
N MET A 13 7.44 -7.34 -6.84
CA MET A 13 6.59 -8.28 -6.11
C MET A 13 5.58 -7.50 -5.27
N CYS A 14 4.31 -7.88 -5.31
CA CYS A 14 3.32 -7.38 -4.36
C CYS A 14 3.55 -8.05 -3.00
N TRP A 15 3.79 -7.26 -1.96
CA TRP A 15 4.04 -7.78 -0.60
C TRP A 15 2.75 -8.02 0.18
N LEU A 16 1.62 -7.57 -0.36
CA LEU A 16 0.28 -7.92 0.13
C LEU A 16 -0.07 -9.36 -0.27
N TYR A 17 -1.22 -9.84 0.18
CA TYR A 17 -1.59 -11.26 0.15
C TYR A 17 -1.66 -11.90 -1.25
N CYS A 18 -1.77 -11.12 -2.34
CA CYS A 18 -1.77 -11.70 -3.69
C CYS A 18 -0.40 -12.20 -4.15
N ARG A 19 0.70 -11.72 -3.56
CA ARG A 19 2.09 -12.18 -3.78
C ARG A 19 2.57 -12.25 -5.23
N ARG A 20 1.86 -11.63 -6.19
CA ARG A 20 2.22 -11.65 -7.62
C ARG A 20 3.56 -10.96 -7.85
N THR A 21 4.34 -11.49 -8.79
CA THR A 21 5.66 -10.99 -9.20
C THR A 21 5.64 -10.48 -10.63
N GLY A 22 6.53 -9.55 -10.98
CA GLY A 22 6.65 -9.00 -12.34
C GLY A 22 5.50 -8.05 -12.71
N VAL A 23 4.69 -7.64 -11.73
CA VAL A 23 3.59 -6.69 -11.93
C VAL A 23 4.02 -5.28 -11.49
N PRO A 24 3.40 -4.22 -12.02
CA PRO A 24 3.59 -2.88 -11.48
C PRO A 24 3.19 -2.82 -10.01
N VAL A 25 4.07 -2.30 -9.16
CA VAL A 25 3.86 -2.09 -7.73
C VAL A 25 4.25 -0.67 -7.30
N VAL A 26 3.58 -0.14 -6.30
CA VAL A 26 3.84 1.18 -5.71
C VAL A 26 4.34 1.05 -4.28
N TRP A 27 5.20 1.98 -3.84
CA TRP A 27 5.67 2.05 -2.46
C TRP A 27 4.54 2.47 -1.51
N LEU A 28 4.25 1.64 -0.51
CA LEU A 28 3.20 1.91 0.48
C LEU A 28 3.76 2.58 1.74
N GLY A 29 4.90 2.10 2.22
CA GLY A 29 5.51 2.59 3.46
C GLY A 29 6.74 1.77 3.85
N ALA A 30 7.42 2.17 4.92
CA ALA A 30 8.42 1.31 5.56
C ALA A 30 7.73 0.32 6.49
N VAL A 31 8.17 -0.93 6.48
CA VAL A 31 7.75 -1.97 7.43
C VAL A 31 8.96 -2.42 8.24
N SER A 32 8.75 -2.67 9.54
CA SER A 32 9.76 -3.23 10.43
C SER A 32 9.36 -4.65 10.80
N SER A 33 10.27 -5.62 10.65
CA SER A 33 10.09 -7.00 11.09
C SER A 33 11.42 -7.56 11.57
N SER A 34 11.41 -8.17 12.77
CA SER A 34 12.59 -8.84 13.34
C SER A 34 13.87 -7.97 13.36
N GLY A 35 13.72 -6.67 13.66
CA GLY A 35 14.83 -5.72 13.66
C GLY A 35 15.29 -5.24 12.28
N ILE A 36 14.68 -5.72 11.20
CA ILE A 36 14.96 -5.29 9.82
C ILE A 36 13.87 -4.31 9.38
N GLN A 37 14.28 -3.23 8.72
CA GLN A 37 13.38 -2.26 8.12
C GLN A 37 13.48 -2.35 6.60
N ALA A 38 12.34 -2.47 5.92
CA ALA A 38 12.28 -2.64 4.47
C ALA A 38 11.12 -1.84 3.86
N PRO A 39 11.21 -1.42 2.58
CA PRO A 39 10.09 -0.84 1.88
C PRO A 39 9.02 -1.89 1.57
N MET A 40 7.76 -1.58 1.83
CA MET A 40 6.61 -2.40 1.46
C MET A 40 6.02 -1.90 0.14
N TYR A 41 5.76 -2.83 -0.78
CA TYR A 41 5.18 -2.54 -2.09
C TYR A 41 3.86 -3.29 -2.32
N GLY A 42 2.92 -2.66 -3.04
CA GLY A 42 1.62 -3.27 -3.40
C GLY A 42 1.28 -3.07 -4.87
N CYS A 43 0.62 -4.05 -5.49
CA CYS A 43 0.05 -3.90 -6.83
C CYS A 43 -1.29 -3.16 -6.80
N GLU A 44 -1.69 -2.58 -7.92
CA GLU A 44 -2.90 -1.76 -8.07
C GLU A 44 -4.14 -2.34 -7.37
N GLN A 45 -4.51 -3.58 -7.69
CA GLN A 45 -5.69 -4.24 -7.13
C GLN A 45 -5.65 -4.35 -5.61
N CYS A 46 -4.48 -4.67 -5.03
CA CYS A 46 -4.37 -4.80 -3.58
C CYS A 46 -4.28 -3.44 -2.87
N VAL A 47 -3.76 -2.41 -3.54
CA VAL A 47 -3.78 -1.04 -3.00
C VAL A 47 -5.21 -0.50 -2.99
N ALA A 48 -5.98 -0.71 -4.05
CA ALA A 48 -7.38 -0.29 -4.10
C ALA A 48 -8.22 -0.92 -2.97
N GLU A 49 -8.01 -2.21 -2.68
CA GLU A 49 -8.68 -2.89 -1.57
C GLU A 49 -8.23 -2.32 -0.21
N LEU A 50 -6.93 -2.09 -0.02
CA LEU A 50 -6.41 -1.48 1.20
C LEU A 50 -7.00 -0.08 1.43
N ASP A 51 -7.05 0.75 0.37
CA ASP A 51 -7.64 2.08 0.43
C ASP A 51 -9.13 1.99 0.82
N HIS A 52 -9.88 1.04 0.26
CA HIS A 52 -11.27 0.81 0.63
C HIS A 52 -11.43 0.51 2.14
N MET A 53 -10.60 -0.39 2.68
CA MET A 53 -10.61 -0.72 4.10
C MET A 53 -10.26 0.49 4.99
N VAL A 54 -9.28 1.30 4.58
CA VAL A 54 -8.88 2.52 5.31
C VAL A 54 -10.03 3.53 5.34
N TRP A 55 -10.74 3.71 4.23
CA TRP A 55 -11.91 4.58 4.18
C TRP A 55 -13.04 4.09 5.07
N GLN A 56 -13.31 2.78 5.11
CA GLN A 56 -14.30 2.20 6.02
C GLN A 56 -13.94 2.42 7.49
N TYR A 57 -12.66 2.24 7.83
CA TYR A 57 -12.17 2.49 9.18
C TYR A 57 -12.31 3.97 9.58
N ALA A 58 -11.93 4.90 8.70
CA ALA A 58 -12.06 6.33 8.95
C ALA A 58 -13.52 6.74 9.17
N ALA A 59 -14.44 6.26 8.31
CA ALA A 59 -15.87 6.54 8.45
C ALA A 59 -16.47 6.02 9.77
N ALA A 60 -15.96 4.89 10.28
CA ALA A 60 -16.38 4.34 11.57
C ALA A 60 -15.93 5.21 12.76
N LEU A 61 -14.74 5.83 12.68
CA LEU A 61 -14.24 6.73 13.73
C LEU A 61 -15.04 8.04 13.82
N ASP A 62 -15.48 8.60 12.69
CA ASP A 62 -16.27 9.84 12.67
C ASP A 62 -17.65 9.71 13.34
N THR A 63 -18.12 8.47 13.55
CA THR A 63 -19.42 8.21 14.19
C THR A 63 -19.31 8.14 15.73
N GLN A 64 -18.10 8.32 16.31
CA GLN A 64 -17.82 8.16 17.73
C GLN A 64 -17.49 9.50 18.42
#